data_AF-A0ABD7MNU8-F1
#
_entry.id   AF-A0ABD7MNU8-F1
#
_cell.length_a   1.000
_cell.length_b   1.000
_cell.length_c   1.000
_cell.angle_alpha   90.00
_cell.angle_beta   90.00
_cell.angle_gamma   90.00
#
_symmetry.space_group_name_H-M   'P 1'
#
loop_
_entity.id
_entity.type
_entity.pdbx_description
1 polymer ?
#
loop_
_entity_poly.entity_id
_entity_poly.type
_entity_poly.pdbx_seq_one_letter_code
_entity_poly.pdbx_strand_id
1 'polypeptide(L)'
;MAAVENNQRTLWRTLRDLRQAVITDARERAARLPETRQVTLTTTTSAALLAWREHGDTRRRDEIVQRNRLRHPSFILPTQPVEITD
;
A
#
# COMPACT_ATOMS: atom_id res chain seq x y z
N MET A 1 -36.57 -23.69 24.72
CA MET A 1 -36.58 -22.76 23.56
C MET A 1 -35.85 -21.44 23.83
N ALA A 2 -36.13 -20.71 24.93
CA ALA A 2 -35.55 -19.39 25.19
C ALA A 2 -34.00 -19.32 25.26
N ALA A 3 -33.31 -20.34 25.77
CA ALA A 3 -31.85 -20.36 25.90
C ALA A 3 -31.12 -20.39 24.53
N VAL A 4 -31.68 -21.09 23.54
CA VAL A 4 -31.10 -21.20 22.18
C VAL A 4 -31.23 -19.86 21.45
N GLU A 5 -32.37 -19.19 21.60
CA GLU A 5 -32.61 -17.88 21.00
C GLU A 5 -31.73 -16.78 21.61
N ASN A 6 -31.51 -16.82 22.92
CA ASN A 6 -30.56 -15.92 23.60
C ASN A 6 -29.13 -16.12 23.10
N ASN A 7 -28.71 -17.37 22.88
CA ASN A 7 -27.37 -17.66 22.37
C ASN A 7 -27.17 -17.16 20.92
N GLN A 8 -28.19 -17.32 20.06
CA GLN A 8 -28.17 -16.79 18.69
C GLN A 8 -28.13 -15.26 18.66
N ARG A 9 -28.86 -14.60 19.56
CA ARG A 9 -28.80 -13.13 19.73
C ARG A 9 -27.42 -12.65 20.17
N THR A 10 -26.80 -13.34 21.13
CA THR A 10 -25.45 -13.01 21.59
C THR A 10 -24.43 -13.20 20.47
N LEU A 11 -24.46 -14.35 19.77
CA LEU A 11 -23.57 -14.61 18.64
C LEU A 11 -23.72 -13.55 17.55
N TRP A 12 -24.95 -13.19 17.20
CA TRP A 12 -25.22 -12.15 16.21
C TRP A 12 -24.62 -10.80 16.65
N ARG A 13 -24.77 -10.42 17.92
CA ARG A 13 -24.15 -9.19 18.47
C ARG A 13 -22.63 -9.25 18.39
N THR A 14 -22.02 -10.34 18.82
CA THR A 14 -20.56 -10.52 18.78
C THR A 14 -20.03 -10.42 17.34
N LEU A 15 -20.69 -11.04 16.37
CA LEU A 15 -20.28 -10.94 14.96
C LEU A 15 -20.51 -9.54 14.38
N ARG A 16 -21.57 -8.83 14.81
CA ARG A 16 -21.84 -7.44 14.44
C ARG A 16 -20.73 -6.52 14.96
N ASP A 17 -20.34 -6.68 16.21
CA ASP A 17 -19.31 -5.88 16.87
C ASP A 17 -17.94 -6.16 16.26
N LEU A 18 -17.60 -7.44 16.02
CA LEU A 18 -16.38 -7.83 15.33
C LEU A 18 -16.31 -7.23 13.93
N ARG A 19 -17.41 -7.25 13.16
CA ARG A 19 -17.46 -6.62 11.84
C ARG A 19 -17.14 -5.13 11.92
N GLN A 20 -17.71 -4.43 12.90
CA GLN A 20 -17.43 -3.01 13.08
C GLN A 20 -15.97 -2.77 13.46
N ALA A 21 -15.42 -3.55 14.39
CA ALA A 21 -14.03 -3.47 14.78
C ALA A 21 -13.08 -3.67 13.59
N VAL A 22 -13.33 -4.67 12.75
CA VAL A 22 -12.53 -4.94 11.54
C VAL A 22 -12.63 -3.78 10.53
N ILE A 23 -13.83 -3.23 10.31
CA ILE A 23 -14.00 -2.09 9.39
C ILE A 23 -13.26 -0.85 9.91
N THR A 24 -13.33 -0.59 11.22
CA THR A 24 -12.63 0.53 11.84
C THR A 24 -11.11 0.35 11.75
N ASP A 25 -10.59 -0.81 12.12
CA ASP A 25 -9.15 -1.11 12.02
C ASP A 25 -8.65 -0.99 10.57
N ALA A 26 -9.40 -1.52 9.59
CA ALA A 26 -9.07 -1.39 8.18
C ALA A 26 -9.03 0.08 7.72
N ARG A 27 -9.99 0.92 8.17
CA ARG A 27 -10.01 2.35 7.85
C ARG A 27 -8.83 3.10 8.47
N GLU A 28 -8.51 2.83 9.72
CA GLU A 28 -7.37 3.47 10.38
C GLU A 28 -6.04 3.07 9.73
N ARG A 29 -5.91 1.82 9.29
CA ARG A 29 -4.73 1.38 8.52
C ARG A 29 -4.68 2.02 7.14
N ALA A 30 -5.81 2.12 6.45
CA ALA A 30 -5.90 2.78 5.15
C ALA A 30 -5.52 4.27 5.25
N ALA A 31 -5.94 4.96 6.31
CA ALA A 31 -5.60 6.36 6.55
C ALA A 31 -4.10 6.59 6.84
N ARG A 32 -3.37 5.55 7.25
CA ARG A 32 -1.92 5.58 7.51
C ARG A 32 -1.09 5.10 6.32
N LEU A 33 -1.72 4.69 5.22
CA LEU A 33 -0.98 4.28 4.03
C LEU A 33 -0.27 5.50 3.43
N PRO A 34 1.02 5.38 3.09
CA PRO A 34 1.74 6.46 2.46
C PRO A 34 1.17 6.73 1.07
N GLU A 35 1.15 8.00 0.69
CA GLU A 35 0.63 8.41 -0.62
C GLU A 35 1.52 7.82 -1.72
N THR A 36 0.90 7.19 -2.72
CA THR A 36 1.61 6.63 -3.85
C THR A 36 1.20 7.39 -5.11
N ARG A 37 2.18 7.83 -5.89
CA ARG A 37 1.96 8.46 -7.21
C ARG A 37 2.70 7.70 -8.31
N GLN A 38 2.19 7.80 -9.52
CA GLN A 38 2.84 7.25 -10.71
C GLN A 38 3.64 8.33 -11.44
N VAL A 39 4.87 7.99 -11.81
CA VAL A 39 5.78 8.84 -12.60
C VAL A 39 6.06 8.17 -13.93
N THR A 40 5.78 8.89 -15.01
CA THR A 40 6.17 8.49 -16.37
C THR A 40 7.53 9.08 -16.69
N LEU A 41 8.48 8.22 -17.08
CA LEU A 41 9.82 8.62 -17.44
C LEU A 41 9.87 9.07 -18.90
N THR A 42 10.65 10.10 -19.20
CA THR A 42 10.87 10.58 -20.59
C THR A 42 12.15 10.01 -21.21
N THR A 43 13.09 9.57 -20.38
CA THR A 43 14.35 8.95 -20.79
C THR A 43 14.66 7.76 -19.90
N THR A 44 15.44 6.82 -20.42
CA THR A 44 15.89 5.66 -19.65
C THR A 44 16.66 6.14 -18.42
N THR A 45 16.15 5.80 -17.24
CA THR A 45 16.61 6.35 -15.96
C THR A 45 16.91 5.22 -14.98
N SER A 46 17.90 5.42 -14.11
CA SER A 46 18.18 4.49 -13.01
C SER A 46 17.27 4.77 -11.81
N ALA A 47 16.89 3.72 -11.08
CA ALA A 47 16.11 3.83 -9.85
C ALA A 47 16.81 4.70 -8.79
N ALA A 48 18.14 4.74 -8.77
CA ALA A 48 18.92 5.61 -7.88
C ALA A 48 18.77 7.09 -8.24
N LEU A 49 18.82 7.42 -9.54
CA LEU A 49 18.60 8.78 -10.01
C LEU A 49 17.15 9.20 -9.77
N LEU A 50 16.19 8.30 -9.98
CA LEU A 50 14.79 8.55 -9.67
C LEU A 50 14.57 8.81 -8.17
N ALA A 51 15.13 7.97 -7.30
CA ALA A 51 15.04 8.16 -5.85
C ALA A 51 15.60 9.51 -5.39
N TRP A 52 16.75 9.91 -5.93
CA TRP A 52 17.33 11.22 -5.64
C TRP A 52 16.48 12.39 -6.14
N ARG A 53 15.94 12.30 -7.37
CA ARG A 53 15.09 13.36 -7.93
C ARG A 53 13.80 13.58 -7.14
N GLU A 54 13.23 12.50 -6.62
CA GLU A 54 11.88 12.52 -6.05
C GLU A 54 11.90 12.63 -4.53
N HIS A 55 12.96 12.15 -3.85
CA HIS A 55 13.09 12.20 -2.39
C HIS A 55 14.37 12.89 -1.89
N GLY A 56 15.30 13.27 -2.76
CA GLY A 56 16.62 13.79 -2.38
C GLY A 56 17.58 12.73 -1.82
N ASP A 57 17.14 11.48 -1.64
CA ASP A 57 17.95 10.39 -1.10
C ASP A 57 17.99 9.19 -2.06
N THR A 58 19.19 8.87 -2.52
CA THR A 58 19.45 7.70 -3.37
C THR A 58 19.17 6.37 -2.67
N ARG A 59 19.16 6.31 -1.33
CA ARG A 59 18.92 5.07 -0.57
C ARG A 59 17.48 4.56 -0.70
N ARG A 60 16.51 5.44 -0.98
CA ARG A 60 15.11 5.04 -1.26
C ARG A 60 14.94 4.29 -2.58
N ARG A 61 16.02 4.10 -3.34
CA ARG A 61 16.06 3.26 -4.55
C ARG A 61 15.52 1.86 -4.31
N ASP A 62 15.86 1.22 -3.19
CA ASP A 62 15.44 -0.18 -2.95
C ASP A 62 13.93 -0.28 -2.69
N GLU A 63 13.33 0.74 -2.10
CA GLU A 63 11.88 0.88 -1.94
C GLU A 63 11.19 0.95 -3.32
N ILE A 64 11.69 1.82 -4.21
CA ILE A 64 11.19 1.94 -5.59
C ILE A 64 11.32 0.61 -6.35
N VAL A 65 12.45 -0.08 -6.22
CA VAL A 65 12.69 -1.37 -6.88
C VAL A 65 11.71 -2.44 -6.40
N GLN A 66 11.48 -2.54 -5.08
CA GLN A 66 10.56 -3.52 -4.51
C GLN A 66 9.11 -3.22 -4.90
N ARG A 67 8.67 -1.96 -4.77
CA ARG A 67 7.32 -1.49 -5.11
C ARG A 67 6.95 -1.84 -6.55
N ASN A 68 7.87 -1.58 -7.48
CA ASN A 68 7.64 -1.73 -8.91
C ASN A 68 8.12 -3.07 -9.49
N ARG A 69 8.68 -3.94 -8.64
CA ARG A 69 9.25 -5.24 -9.04
C ARG A 69 10.24 -5.11 -10.21
N LEU A 70 11.11 -4.10 -10.14
CA LEU A 70 12.02 -3.77 -11.24
C LEU A 70 13.10 -4.84 -11.38
N ARG A 71 13.12 -5.53 -12.53
CA ARG A 71 14.16 -6.53 -12.85
C ARG A 71 15.50 -5.89 -13.16
N HIS A 72 15.50 -4.72 -13.78
CA HIS A 72 16.70 -3.98 -14.17
C HIS A 72 16.69 -2.57 -13.57
N PRO A 73 17.03 -2.42 -12.28
CA PRO A 73 16.92 -1.14 -11.57
C PRO A 73 17.72 0.01 -12.18
N SER A 74 18.78 -0.27 -12.92
CA SER A 74 19.61 0.76 -13.56
C SER A 74 19.12 1.18 -14.95
N PHE A 75 18.11 0.49 -15.49
CA PHE A 75 17.61 0.66 -16.86
C PHE A 75 16.08 0.61 -16.87
N ILE A 76 15.43 1.59 -16.24
CA ILE A 76 13.99 1.74 -16.32
C ILE A 76 13.67 2.49 -17.61
N LEU A 77 12.85 1.89 -18.46
CA LEU A 77 12.50 2.46 -19.77
C LEU A 77 11.39 3.52 -19.64
N PRO A 78 11.33 4.53 -20.54
CA PRO A 78 10.24 5.50 -20.62
C PRO A 78 8.83 4.91 -20.69
N THR A 79 8.72 3.72 -21.26
CA THR A 79 7.45 2.99 -21.42
C THR A 79 6.97 2.32 -20.13
N GLN A 80 7.77 2.32 -19.07
CA GLN A 80 7.44 1.71 -17.78
C GLN A 80 7.04 2.79 -16.78
N PRO A 81 5.76 2.91 -16.40
CA PRO A 81 5.36 3.79 -15.31
C PRO A 81 5.94 3.26 -14.00
N VAL A 82 6.41 4.18 -13.14
CA VAL A 82 7.02 3.85 -11.86
C VAL A 82 6.19 4.46 -10.73
N GLU A 83 5.75 3.63 -9.79
CA GLU A 83 5.14 4.04 -8.55
C GLU A 83 6.18 4.52 -7.55
N ILE A 84 5.91 5.67 -6.94
CA ILE A 84 6.75 6.28 -5.92
C ILE A 84 5.88 6.57 -4.71
N THR A 85 6.41 6.26 -3.53
CA THR A 85 5.75 6.42 -2.24
C THR A 85 6.40 7.60 -1.52
N ASP A 86 5.62 8.60 -1.10
CA ASP A 86 6.15 9.79 -0.40
C ASP A 86 6.61 9.45 1.03
#